data_AF-A0A920ST01-F1
#
_entry.id   AF-A0A920ST01-F1
#
_cell.length_a   1.000
_cell.length_b   1.000
_cell.length_c   1.000
_cell.angle_alpha   90.00
_cell.angle_beta   90.00
_cell.angle_gamma   90.00
#
_symmetry.space_group_name_H-M   'P 1'
#
loop_
_entity.id
_entity.type
_entity.pdbx_description
1 polymer ?
#
loop_
_entity_poly.entity_id
_entity_poly.type
_entity_poly.pdbx_seq_one_letter_code
_entity_poly.pdbx_strand_id
1 'polypeptide(L)'
;MRTWAPPIANIGVSGGCVEEAWFGWPCDKTLEDLRDQFSRESDPAKQVEIGVALQKRAYEVVPYVNYGQWFQPTAYRTSLKGVLISPVPFFWNIEK
;
A
#
# COMPACT_ATOMS: atom_id res chain seq x y z
N MET A 1 -0.48 -4.76 14.24
CA MET A 1 0.66 -5.15 13.37
C MET A 1 0.72 -4.14 12.24
N ARG A 2 1.78 -3.33 12.13
CA ARG A 2 1.90 -2.30 11.08
C ARG A 2 2.29 -3.03 9.79
N THR A 3 1.29 -3.44 9.01
CA THR A 3 1.56 -4.04 7.71
C THR A 3 2.23 -3.00 6.81
N TRP A 4 3.13 -3.44 5.93
CA TRP A 4 3.51 -2.64 4.76
C TRP A 4 2.23 -2.24 4.01
N ALA A 5 2.28 -1.20 3.16
CA ALA A 5 1.13 -0.52 2.56
C ALA A 5 -0.11 -1.42 2.35
N PRO A 6 -1.33 -0.96 2.70
CA PRO A 6 -2.52 -1.82 2.71
C PRO A 6 -2.65 -2.54 1.37
N PRO A 7 -3.02 -3.85 1.36
CA PRO A 7 -2.96 -4.67 0.15
C PRO A 7 -3.61 -4.03 -1.08
N ILE A 8 -4.65 -3.23 -0.87
CA ILE A 8 -5.38 -2.49 -1.91
C ILE A 8 -4.56 -1.34 -2.53
N ALA A 9 -3.79 -0.59 -1.72
CA ALA A 9 -2.96 0.51 -2.21
C ALA A 9 -1.56 0.05 -2.66
N ASN A 10 -1.24 -1.22 -2.45
CA ASN A 10 0.06 -1.78 -2.73
C ASN A 10 0.13 -2.30 -4.17
N ILE A 11 0.75 -1.55 -5.05
CA ILE A 11 0.91 -1.93 -6.46
C ILE A 11 1.73 -3.22 -6.65
N GLY A 12 2.67 -3.51 -5.73
CA GLY A 12 3.58 -4.64 -5.88
C GLY A 12 2.90 -6.01 -5.68
N VAL A 13 1.78 -6.05 -4.97
CA VAL A 13 0.98 -7.28 -4.76
C VAL A 13 -0.21 -7.39 -5.72
N SER A 14 -0.19 -6.64 -6.83
CA SER A 14 -1.22 -6.70 -7.87
C SER A 14 -0.87 -7.85 -8.81
N GLY A 15 -1.46 -9.02 -8.59
CA GLY A 15 -1.37 -10.20 -9.45
C GLY A 15 -2.26 -10.17 -10.70
N GLY A 16 -2.85 -9.03 -11.07
CA GLY A 16 -3.20 -8.58 -12.45
C GLY A 16 -3.94 -9.51 -13.43
N CYS A 17 -4.45 -10.67 -13.02
CA CYS A 17 -4.98 -11.65 -13.96
C CYS A 17 -6.27 -11.20 -14.68
N VAL A 18 -6.96 -10.17 -14.18
CA VAL A 18 -8.26 -9.68 -14.70
C VAL A 18 -8.30 -8.16 -14.94
N GLU A 19 -7.26 -7.43 -14.57
CA GLU A 19 -7.06 -6.00 -14.85
C GLU A 19 -5.57 -5.87 -15.15
N GLU A 20 -5.18 -5.32 -16.31
CA GLU A 20 -3.78 -5.28 -16.76
C GLU A 20 -2.88 -4.68 -15.67
N ALA A 21 -2.26 -5.54 -14.86
CA ALA A 21 -1.21 -5.13 -13.94
C ALA A 21 -0.11 -4.41 -14.73
N TRP A 22 0.78 -3.75 -14.00
CA TRP A 22 1.91 -3.04 -14.61
C TRP A 22 2.58 -3.88 -15.70
N PHE A 23 2.93 -3.28 -16.83
CA PHE A 23 3.52 -4.00 -17.96
C PHE A 23 4.64 -4.96 -17.52
N GLY A 24 4.46 -6.25 -17.82
CA GLY A 24 5.40 -7.31 -17.48
C GLY A 24 5.25 -7.93 -16.08
N TRP A 25 4.25 -7.52 -15.27
CA TRP A 25 3.99 -8.15 -13.96
C TRP A 25 3.45 -9.58 -14.11
N PRO A 26 3.82 -10.50 -13.19
CA PRO A 26 3.31 -11.87 -13.22
C PRO A 26 1.82 -11.90 -12.86
N CYS A 27 1.04 -12.74 -13.57
CA CYS A 27 -0.33 -13.07 -13.15
C CYS A 27 -0.28 -14.12 -12.03
N ASP A 28 -0.91 -13.79 -10.90
CA ASP A 28 -1.12 -14.72 -9.78
C ASP A 28 -2.58 -14.65 -9.32
N LYS A 29 -3.38 -15.62 -9.76
CA LYS A 29 -4.83 -15.63 -9.48
C LYS A 29 -5.13 -15.71 -7.98
N THR A 30 -4.36 -16.51 -7.24
CA THR A 30 -4.56 -16.67 -5.80
C THR A 30 -4.31 -15.35 -5.05
N LEU A 31 -3.26 -14.63 -5.42
CA LEU A 31 -2.94 -13.32 -4.85
C LEU A 31 -4.04 -12.30 -5.15
N GLU A 32 -4.58 -12.29 -6.37
CA GLU A 32 -5.70 -11.43 -6.75
C GLU A 32 -7.01 -11.79 -6.04
N ASP A 33 -7.35 -13.07 -5.95
CA ASP A 33 -8.56 -13.51 -5.25
C ASP A 33 -8.52 -13.14 -3.76
N LEU A 34 -7.34 -13.26 -3.12
CA LEU A 34 -7.13 -12.82 -1.74
C LEU A 34 -7.25 -11.29 -1.59
N ARG A 35 -6.81 -10.54 -2.61
CA ARG A 35 -6.88 -9.08 -2.63
C ARG A 35 -8.32 -8.58 -2.81
N ASP A 36 -9.12 -9.23 -3.66
CA ASP A 36 -10.56 -8.96 -3.80
C ASP A 36 -11.30 -9.30 -2.49
N GLN A 37 -11.04 -10.47 -1.89
CA GLN A 37 -11.62 -10.86 -0.60
C GLN A 37 -11.30 -9.86 0.50
N PHE A 38 -10.03 -9.41 0.60
CA PHE A 38 -9.63 -8.40 1.58
C PHE A 38 -10.43 -7.10 1.44
N SER A 39 -10.72 -6.68 0.21
CA SER A 39 -11.48 -5.45 -0.08
C SER A 39 -12.95 -5.52 0.31
N ARG A 40 -13.53 -6.74 0.29
CA ARG A 40 -14.97 -6.97 0.51
C ARG A 40 -15.29 -7.42 1.93
N GLU A 41 -14.30 -7.90 2.69
CA GLU A 41 -14.50 -8.35 4.06
C GLU A 41 -14.82 -7.17 5.00
N SER A 42 -15.89 -7.33 5.77
CA SER A 42 -16.43 -6.32 6.69
C SER A 42 -16.06 -6.61 8.15
N ASP A 43 -15.74 -7.87 8.48
CA ASP A 43 -15.27 -8.27 9.79
C ASP A 43 -13.76 -7.98 9.92
N PRO A 44 -13.35 -7.09 10.85
CA PRO A 44 -11.94 -6.74 11.03
C PRO A 44 -11.04 -7.93 11.36
N ALA A 45 -11.54 -8.93 12.10
CA ALA A 45 -10.73 -10.09 12.47
C ALA A 45 -10.44 -10.96 11.24
N LYS A 46 -11.45 -11.23 10.42
CA LYS A 46 -11.31 -11.98 9.16
C LYS A 46 -10.49 -11.20 8.14
N GLN A 47 -10.64 -9.89 8.07
CA GLN A 47 -9.84 -9.05 7.18
C GLN A 47 -8.33 -9.16 7.50
N VAL A 48 -7.98 -9.26 8.79
CA VAL A 48 -6.59 -9.52 9.21
C VAL A 48 -6.11 -10.91 8.77
N GLU A 49 -6.93 -11.95 8.94
CA GLU A 49 -6.60 -13.32 8.51
C GLU A 49 -6.33 -13.40 7.00
N ILE A 50 -7.19 -12.78 6.19
CA ILE A 50 -7.03 -12.68 4.74
C ILE A 50 -5.74 -11.90 4.40
N GLY A 51 -5.48 -10.79 5.10
CA GLY A 51 -4.26 -10.00 4.92
C GLY A 51 -2.98 -10.81 5.20
N VAL A 52 -2.99 -11.68 6.21
CA VAL A 52 -1.87 -12.59 6.50
C VAL A 52 -1.70 -13.63 5.41
N ALA A 53 -2.79 -14.22 4.90
CA ALA A 53 -2.74 -15.17 3.79
C ALA A 53 -2.19 -14.52 2.51
N LEU A 54 -2.63 -13.30 2.21
CA LEU A 54 -2.14 -12.49 1.08
C LEU A 54 -0.64 -12.24 1.19
N GLN A 55 -0.17 -11.82 2.37
CA GLN A 55 1.26 -11.61 2.60
C GLN A 55 2.08 -12.89 2.40
N LYS A 56 1.60 -14.03 2.92
CA LYS A 56 2.27 -15.33 2.70
C LYS A 56 2.40 -15.64 1.21
N ARG A 57 1.31 -15.51 0.44
CA ARG A 57 1.35 -15.72 -1.02
C ARG A 57 2.33 -14.77 -1.71
N ALA A 58 2.34 -13.49 -1.33
CA ALA A 58 3.28 -12.51 -1.86
C ALA A 58 4.75 -12.87 -1.56
N TYR A 59 5.05 -13.47 -0.41
CA TYR A 59 6.39 -13.97 -0.08
C TYR A 59 6.79 -15.23 -0.85
N GLU A 60 5.83 -16.08 -1.23
CA GLU A 60 6.10 -17.28 -2.04
C GLU A 60 6.45 -16.93 -3.49
N VAL A 61 5.72 -15.97 -4.08
CA VAL A 61 5.85 -15.62 -5.50
C VAL A 61 6.77 -14.44 -5.75
N VAL A 62 7.14 -13.72 -4.69
CA VAL A 62 8.11 -12.61 -4.68
C VAL A 62 7.90 -11.65 -5.86
N PRO A 63 6.72 -11.00 -5.97
CA PRO A 63 6.42 -10.15 -7.11
C PRO A 63 7.30 -8.89 -7.15
N TYR A 64 7.86 -8.50 -6.00
CA TYR A 64 8.85 -7.43 -5.87
C TYR A 64 9.64 -7.62 -4.57
N VAL A 65 10.77 -6.91 -4.44
CA VAL A 65 11.60 -6.90 -3.24
C VAL A 65 11.54 -5.51 -2.60
N ASN A 66 11.28 -5.49 -1.29
CA ASN A 66 11.27 -4.27 -0.49
C ASN A 66 12.71 -3.85 -0.14
N TYR A 67 13.16 -2.70 -0.64
CA TYR A 67 14.48 -2.14 -0.32
C TYR A 67 14.47 -1.23 0.93
N GLY A 68 13.31 -0.79 1.39
CA GLY A 68 13.16 0.05 2.57
C GLY A 68 11.95 0.98 2.51
N GLN A 69 11.75 1.78 3.56
CA GLN A 69 10.76 2.84 3.57
C GLN A 69 11.42 4.16 3.16
N TRP A 70 10.85 4.80 2.13
CA TRP A 70 11.26 6.15 1.73
C TRP A 70 10.53 7.19 2.59
N PHE A 71 11.28 8.09 3.20
CA PHE A 71 10.74 9.28 3.86
C PHE A 71 11.03 10.49 2.98
N GLN A 72 10.00 11.25 2.60
CA GLN A 72 10.18 12.42 1.76
C GLN A 72 10.74 13.59 2.58
N PRO A 73 12.01 13.99 2.39
CA PRO A 73 12.54 15.17 3.08
C PRO A 73 11.83 16.42 2.54
N THR A 74 11.31 17.25 3.45
CA THR A 74 10.60 18.48 3.10
C THR A 74 11.25 19.66 3.79
N ALA A 75 11.60 20.70 3.03
CA ALA A 75 12.14 21.95 3.54
C ALA A 75 11.10 23.07 3.40
N TYR A 76 10.95 23.89 4.43
CA TYR A 76 10.08 25.06 4.44
C TYR A 76 10.68 26.17 5.30
N ARG A 77 10.27 27.43 5.06
CA ARG A 77 10.76 28.58 5.83
C ARG A 77 10.32 28.47 7.29
N THR A 78 11.19 28.85 8.22
CA THR A 78 10.90 28.85 9.67
C THR A 78 9.80 29.83 10.09
N SER A 79 9.50 30.84 9.25
CA SER A 79 8.38 31.75 9.49
C SER A 79 7.03 31.03 9.38
N LEU A 80 6.92 30.07 8.46
CA LEU A 80 5.66 29.41 8.13
C LEU A 80 5.08 28.65 9.34
N LYS A 81 3.79 28.84 9.57
CA LYS A 81 2.98 28.13 10.57
C LYS A 81 1.96 27.22 9.89
N GLY A 82 1.51 26.21 10.63
CA GLY A 82 0.47 25.27 10.17
C GLY A 82 0.93 24.23 9.15
N VAL A 83 2.24 24.04 8.95
CA VAL A 83 2.77 22.94 8.13
C VAL A 83 2.45 21.60 8.79
N LEU A 84 1.65 20.78 8.10
CA LEU A 84 1.26 19.45 8.57
C LEU A 84 2.29 18.40 8.12
N ILE A 85 2.71 17.53 9.04
CA ILE A 85 3.51 16.34 8.72
C ILE A 85 2.58 15.33 8.05
N SER A 86 2.73 15.16 6.74
CA SER A 86 1.85 14.36 5.91
C SER A 86 2.63 13.74 4.74
N PRO A 87 2.20 12.58 4.20
CA PRO A 87 2.78 12.03 2.96
C PRO A 87 2.54 12.90 1.71
N VAL A 88 1.68 13.92 1.81
CA VAL A 88 1.39 14.88 0.72
C VAL A 88 1.31 16.30 1.27
N PRO A 89 1.67 17.33 0.48
CA PRO A 89 1.58 18.72 0.92
C PRO A 89 0.12 19.18 1.03
N PHE A 90 -0.20 19.85 2.14
CA PHE A 90 -1.49 20.50 2.36
C PHE A 90 -1.29 22.00 2.54
N PHE A 91 -2.04 22.80 1.79
CA PHE A 91 -1.85 24.26 1.75
C PHE A 91 -2.92 25.06 2.50
N TRP A 92 -4.03 24.42 2.88
CA TRP A 92 -5.19 25.11 3.49
C TRP A 92 -4.95 25.61 4.92
N ASN A 93 -3.90 25.13 5.61
CA ASN A 93 -3.54 25.52 6.98
C ASN A 93 -2.29 26.43 7.05
N ILE A 94 -1.73 26.85 5.91
CA ILE A 94 -0.43 27.54 5.89
C ILE A 94 -0.58 29.04 6.11
N GLU A 95 0.16 29.56 7.08
CA GLU A 95 0.25 30.99 7.41
C GLU A 95 1.70 31.46 7.45
N LYS A 96 1.93 32.77 7.26
CA LYS A 96 3.27 33.37 7.12
C LYS A 96 3.99 33.56 8.45
#